data_AF-A0AAW1TEV9-F1
#
_entry.id   AF-A0AAW1TEV9-F1
#
_cell.length_a   1.000
_cell.length_b   1.000
_cell.length_c   1.000
_cell.angle_alpha   90.00
_cell.angle_beta   90.00
_cell.angle_gamma   90.00
#
_symmetry.space_group_name_H-M   'P 1'
#
loop_
_entity.id
_entity.type
_entity.pdbx_description
1 polymer ?
#
loop_
_entity_poly.entity_id
_entity_poly.type
_entity_poly.pdbx_seq_one_letter_code
_entity_poly.pdbx_strand_id
1 'polypeptide(L)'
;MCTLDKMLIKGIRSFSPDNQNVIEFYKPLTLIVGQNGAGKTTIIECLKQACTGALPPNTRSGQSFIHDPKVAGETEVKALIKLRFRTFREEPIVVIRTFQLTQKKLALQYKALDNTLQTYNRETGVKEALAYRCADIDRHIPVLMGVSQAVLENVIFVHQEESNWPLADTQTLKKKFDEIFSVEKYTKVSIP
;
A
#
# COMPACT_ATOMS: atom_id res chain seq x y z
N MET A 1 4.73 17.97 9.00
CA MET A 1 5.18 16.55 8.99
C MET A 1 4.06 15.70 8.40
N CYS A 2 4.35 14.77 7.49
CA CYS A 2 3.34 13.82 6.98
C CYS A 2 3.01 12.78 8.07
N THR A 3 1.73 12.48 8.31
CA THR A 3 1.33 11.55 9.36
C THR A 3 0.18 10.64 8.95
N LEU A 4 0.27 9.35 9.31
CA LEU A 4 -0.83 8.42 9.18
C LEU A 4 -1.86 8.70 10.28
N ASP A 5 -3.15 8.69 9.95
CA ASP A 5 -4.22 8.90 10.91
C ASP A 5 -4.97 7.59 11.18
N LYS A 6 -5.46 6.93 10.12
CA LYS A 6 -6.37 5.78 10.23
C LYS A 6 -6.33 4.92 8.98
N MET A 7 -6.41 3.60 9.12
CA MET A 7 -6.55 2.66 8.02
C MET A 7 -7.71 1.70 8.26
N LEU A 8 -8.51 1.44 7.22
CA LEU A 8 -9.52 0.40 7.20
C LEU A 8 -9.09 -0.69 6.22
N ILE A 9 -9.11 -1.94 6.69
CA ILE A 9 -8.80 -3.14 5.90
C ILE A 9 -10.04 -4.03 5.86
N LYS A 10 -10.36 -4.56 4.66
CA LYS A 10 -11.45 -5.50 4.43
C LYS A 10 -11.06 -6.48 3.31
N GLY A 11 -11.30 -7.78 3.49
CA GLY A 11 -11.07 -8.79 2.46
C GLY A 11 -9.60 -9.01 2.05
N ILE A 12 -8.64 -8.70 2.92
CA ILE A 12 -7.19 -8.87 2.67
C ILE A 12 -6.65 -9.98 3.57
N ARG A 13 -6.09 -11.05 3.00
CA ARG A 13 -5.57 -12.23 3.72
C ARG A 13 -6.54 -12.70 4.83
N SER A 14 -6.14 -12.65 6.12
CA SER A 14 -6.98 -13.08 7.24
C SER A 14 -8.07 -12.08 7.63
N PHE A 15 -8.05 -10.86 7.10
CA PHE A 15 -9.13 -9.89 7.31
C PHE A 15 -10.35 -10.29 6.48
N SER A 16 -11.41 -10.71 7.15
CA SER A 16 -12.68 -11.12 6.55
C SER A 16 -13.26 -10.03 5.62
N PRO A 17 -13.94 -10.43 4.53
CA PRO A 17 -14.68 -9.54 3.66
C PRO A 17 -16.04 -9.09 4.22
N ASP A 18 -16.41 -9.47 5.44
CA ASP A 18 -17.68 -9.05 6.05
C ASP A 18 -17.45 -7.96 7.11
N ASN A 19 -16.27 -7.98 7.74
CA ASN A 19 -15.93 -7.08 8.82
C ASN A 19 -15.03 -5.94 8.35
N GLN A 20 -15.30 -4.73 8.86
CA GLN A 20 -14.42 -3.59 8.69
C GLN A 20 -13.43 -3.54 9.85
N ASN A 21 -12.15 -3.79 9.57
CA ASN A 21 -11.11 -3.71 10.57
C ASN A 21 -10.41 -2.38 10.48
N VAL A 22 -10.41 -1.64 11.57
CA VAL A 22 -10.01 -0.24 11.61
C VAL A 22 -8.86 -0.06 12.58
N ILE A 23 -7.78 0.53 12.09
CA ILE A 23 -6.53 0.77 12.82
C ILE A 23 -6.31 2.27 12.90
N GLU A 24 -6.13 2.78 14.11
CA GLU A 24 -5.79 4.18 14.37
C GLU A 24 -4.28 4.29 14.67
N PHE A 25 -3.62 5.24 14.02
CA PHE A 25 -2.20 5.47 14.18
C PHE A 25 -1.97 6.63 15.14
N TYR A 26 -1.23 6.34 16.21
CA TYR A 26 -0.90 7.26 17.28
C TYR A 26 0.53 7.79 17.13
N LYS A 27 0.75 8.97 17.69
CA LYS A 27 2.05 9.66 17.73
C LYS A 27 2.54 9.73 19.17
N PRO A 28 3.85 9.56 19.44
CA PRO A 28 4.90 9.27 18.46
C PRO A 28 4.99 7.78 18.08
N LEU A 29 4.26 6.90 18.78
CA LEU A 29 4.38 5.45 18.65
C LEU A 29 3.00 4.78 18.57
N THR A 30 2.87 3.83 17.65
CA THR A 30 1.73 2.90 17.56
C THR A 30 2.23 1.49 17.83
N LEU A 31 1.70 0.81 18.85
CA LEU A 31 2.06 -0.56 19.19
C LEU A 31 1.06 -1.55 18.58
N ILE A 32 1.54 -2.45 17.73
CA ILE A 32 0.73 -3.51 17.12
C ILE A 32 1.20 -4.86 17.68
N VAL A 33 0.38 -5.46 18.55
CA VAL A 33 0.66 -6.75 19.19
C VAL A 33 -0.43 -7.77 18.87
N GLY A 34 -0.09 -9.04 18.97
CA GLY A 34 -1.01 -10.15 18.70
C GLY A 34 -0.27 -11.45 18.46
N GLN A 35 -1.01 -12.55 18.46
CA GLN A 35 -0.45 -13.89 18.23
C GLN A 35 0.10 -14.05 16.80
N ASN A 36 0.85 -15.12 16.55
CA ASN A 36 1.28 -15.47 15.20
C ASN A 36 0.04 -15.78 14.34
N GLY A 37 0.05 -15.32 13.09
CA GLY A 37 -1.12 -15.42 12.20
C GLY A 37 -2.20 -14.36 12.42
N ALA A 38 -2.10 -13.49 13.43
CA ALA A 38 -3.11 -12.45 13.70
C ALA A 38 -3.18 -11.32 12.64
N GLY A 39 -2.37 -11.37 11.58
CA GLY A 39 -2.39 -10.37 10.50
C GLY A 39 -1.51 -9.14 10.73
N LYS A 40 -0.59 -9.16 11.71
CA LYS A 40 0.33 -8.03 12.00
C LYS A 40 1.13 -7.62 10.76
N THR A 41 1.77 -8.57 10.09
CA THR A 41 2.52 -8.34 8.85
C THR A 41 1.60 -7.81 7.75
N THR A 42 0.36 -8.29 7.69
CA THR A 42 -0.65 -7.84 6.73
C THR A 42 -1.03 -6.38 6.86
N ILE A 43 -0.97 -5.83 8.09
CA ILE A 43 -1.17 -4.38 8.29
C ILE A 43 -0.07 -3.59 7.58
N ILE A 44 1.19 -4.02 7.68
CA ILE A 44 2.33 -3.35 7.04
C ILE A 44 2.26 -3.52 5.51
N GLU A 45 1.88 -4.70 5.04
CA GLU A 45 1.61 -4.95 3.61
C GLU A 45 0.52 -4.01 3.06
N CYS A 46 -0.57 -3.80 3.81
CA CYS A 46 -1.63 -2.87 3.41
C CYS A 46 -1.14 -1.42 3.36
N LEU A 47 -0.27 -1.01 4.28
CA LEU A 47 0.34 0.33 4.25
C LEU A 47 1.24 0.50 3.03
N LYS A 48 2.10 -0.48 2.72
CA LYS A 48 2.93 -0.48 1.50
C LYS A 48 2.04 -0.37 0.26
N GLN A 49 1.04 -1.24 0.14
CA GLN A 49 0.16 -1.29 -1.01
C GLN A 49 -0.64 0.01 -1.17
N ALA A 50 -1.19 0.57 -0.09
CA ALA A 50 -1.93 1.83 -0.14
C ALA A 50 -1.07 2.98 -0.67
N CYS A 51 0.18 3.06 -0.19
CA CYS A 51 1.10 4.16 -0.47
C CYS A 51 1.79 4.04 -1.82
N THR A 52 2.05 2.83 -2.32
CA THR A 52 2.91 2.64 -3.52
C THR A 52 2.29 1.77 -4.61
N GLY A 53 1.18 1.09 -4.33
CA GLY A 53 0.56 0.13 -5.23
C GLY A 53 1.26 -1.23 -5.26
N ALA A 54 2.47 -1.34 -4.69
CA ALA A 54 3.24 -2.57 -4.70
C ALA A 54 2.54 -3.68 -3.91
N LEU A 55 2.41 -4.84 -4.55
CA LEU A 55 1.93 -6.05 -3.88
C LEU A 55 3.04 -6.63 -3.00
N PRO A 56 2.68 -7.31 -1.90
CA PRO A 56 3.66 -8.08 -1.13
C PRO A 56 4.36 -9.14 -1.98
N PRO A 57 5.58 -9.57 -1.59
CA PRO A 57 6.24 -10.68 -2.25
C PRO A 57 5.41 -11.96 -2.15
N ASN A 58 5.66 -12.91 -3.04
CA ASN A 58 5.05 -14.24 -3.01
C ASN A 58 3.51 -14.26 -3.16
N THR A 59 2.91 -13.25 -3.79
CA THR A 59 1.44 -13.09 -3.87
C THR A 59 0.75 -13.74 -5.08
N ARG A 60 1.45 -14.56 -5.90
CA ARG A 60 0.88 -15.20 -7.12
C ARG A 60 0.06 -14.22 -7.97
N SER A 61 0.67 -13.11 -8.38
CA SER A 61 0.00 -12.02 -9.12
C SER A 61 -1.19 -11.42 -8.37
N GLY A 62 -1.07 -11.24 -7.04
CA GLY A 62 -2.07 -10.62 -6.18
C GLY A 62 -3.14 -11.55 -5.61
N GLN A 63 -3.24 -12.80 -6.10
CA GLN A 63 -4.26 -13.76 -5.65
C GLN A 63 -4.16 -14.05 -4.16
N SER A 64 -2.96 -14.35 -3.65
CA SER A 64 -2.77 -14.71 -2.23
C SER A 64 -2.85 -13.51 -1.28
N PHE A 65 -2.99 -12.29 -1.81
CA PHE A 65 -3.17 -11.09 -1.01
C PHE A 65 -4.64 -10.86 -0.64
N ILE A 66 -5.56 -11.28 -1.52
CA ILE A 66 -7.00 -11.16 -1.28
C ILE A 66 -7.47 -12.36 -0.47
N HIS A 67 -8.43 -12.15 0.43
CA HIS A 67 -9.06 -13.23 1.20
C HIS A 67 -9.64 -14.29 0.23
N ASP A 68 -9.37 -15.56 0.50
CA ASP A 68 -9.74 -16.65 -0.41
C ASP A 68 -11.27 -16.80 -0.48
N PRO A 69 -11.90 -16.70 -1.68
CA PRO A 69 -13.35 -16.87 -1.83
C PRO A 69 -13.86 -18.20 -1.29
N LYS A 70 -13.08 -19.28 -1.39
CA LYS A 70 -13.44 -20.60 -0.85
C LYS A 70 -13.58 -20.59 0.67
N VAL A 71 -12.72 -19.82 1.36
CA VAL A 71 -12.77 -19.67 2.82
C VAL A 71 -13.97 -18.82 3.23
N ALA A 72 -14.30 -17.81 2.43
CA ALA A 72 -15.50 -17.00 2.61
C ALA A 72 -16.80 -17.75 2.25
N GLY A 73 -16.73 -18.90 1.55
CA GLY A 73 -17.89 -19.59 1.01
C GLY A 73 -18.55 -18.86 -0.17
N GLU A 74 -17.81 -17.95 -0.82
CA GLU A 74 -18.30 -17.06 -1.86
C GLU A 74 -17.63 -17.35 -3.21
N THR A 75 -18.26 -16.95 -4.31
CA THR A 75 -17.64 -17.05 -5.65
C THR A 75 -16.70 -15.87 -5.94
N GLU A 76 -16.86 -14.78 -5.20
CA GLU A 76 -16.11 -13.55 -5.38
C GLU A 76 -15.89 -12.87 -4.03
N VAL A 77 -14.67 -12.40 -3.82
CA VAL A 77 -14.32 -11.53 -2.69
C VAL A 77 -13.89 -10.18 -3.21
N LYS A 78 -14.51 -9.13 -2.66
CA LYS A 78 -14.07 -7.74 -2.84
C LYS A 78 -13.28 -7.30 -1.62
N ALA A 79 -12.12 -6.71 -1.87
CA ALA A 79 -11.23 -6.22 -0.83
C ALA A 79 -11.03 -4.71 -0.93
N LEU A 80 -10.76 -4.09 0.20
CA LEU A 80 -10.63 -2.65 0.34
C LEU A 80 -9.49 -2.32 1.30
N ILE A 81 -8.62 -1.41 0.88
CA ILE A 81 -7.70 -0.70 1.76
C ILE A 81 -8.05 0.78 1.67
N LYS A 82 -8.43 1.38 2.80
CA LYS A 82 -8.72 2.82 2.90
C LYS A 82 -7.78 3.45 3.91
N LEU A 83 -6.80 4.19 3.44
CA LEU A 83 -5.81 4.86 4.28
C LEU A 83 -6.07 6.37 4.30
N ARG A 84 -6.18 6.92 5.50
CA ARG A 84 -6.20 8.36 5.76
C ARG A 84 -4.84 8.79 6.31
N PHE A 85 -4.25 9.80 5.70
CA PHE A 85 -3.05 10.46 6.16
C PHE A 85 -3.17 11.98 6.00
N ARG A 86 -2.29 12.73 6.66
CA ARG A 86 -2.14 14.17 6.48
C ARG A 86 -0.82 14.46 5.79
N THR A 87 -0.86 15.36 4.81
CA THR A 87 0.36 15.82 4.12
C THR A 87 1.20 16.72 5.03
N PHE A 88 2.37 17.16 4.55
CA PHE A 88 3.18 18.14 5.25
C PHE A 88 2.49 19.49 5.48
N ARG A 89 1.42 19.78 4.72
CA ARG A 89 0.57 20.98 4.84
C ARG A 89 -0.67 20.77 5.71
N GLU A 90 -0.71 19.67 6.46
CA GLU A 90 -1.84 19.25 7.30
C GLU A 90 -3.14 18.93 6.55
N GLU A 91 -3.08 18.85 5.22
CA GLU A 91 -4.23 18.49 4.39
C GLU A 91 -4.57 17.01 4.55
N PRO A 92 -5.82 16.67 4.92
CA PRO A 92 -6.24 15.29 5.03
C PRO A 92 -6.47 14.70 3.63
N ILE A 93 -5.81 13.57 3.38
CA ILE A 93 -5.90 12.78 2.17
C ILE A 93 -6.46 11.41 2.52
N VAL A 94 -7.36 10.89 1.69
CA VAL A 94 -7.86 9.52 1.81
C VAL A 94 -7.58 8.79 0.49
N VAL A 95 -6.77 7.75 0.53
CA VAL A 95 -6.60 6.84 -0.60
C VAL A 95 -7.45 5.59 -0.39
N ILE A 96 -8.13 5.16 -1.43
CA ILE A 96 -8.96 3.96 -1.44
C ILE A 96 -8.46 3.05 -2.57
N ARG A 97 -8.03 1.85 -2.20
CA ARG A 97 -7.61 0.80 -3.12
C ARG A 97 -8.63 -0.33 -3.03
N THR A 98 -9.15 -0.74 -4.18
CA THR A 98 -10.17 -1.79 -4.25
C THR A 98 -9.67 -2.93 -5.12
N PHE A 99 -9.91 -4.15 -4.67
CA PHE A 99 -9.51 -5.36 -5.38
C PHE A 99 -10.67 -6.35 -5.45
N GLN A 100 -10.56 -7.28 -6.39
CA GLN A 100 -11.51 -8.34 -6.59
C GLN A 100 -10.76 -9.63 -6.88
N LEU A 101 -11.16 -10.70 -6.20
CA LEU A 101 -10.71 -12.05 -6.48
C LEU A 101 -11.93 -12.92 -6.77
N THR A 102 -12.02 -13.42 -7.99
CA THR A 102 -13.14 -14.25 -8.45
C THR A 102 -12.68 -15.68 -8.65
N GLN A 103 -13.41 -16.63 -8.08
CA GLN A 103 -13.20 -18.06 -8.33
C GLN A 103 -13.87 -18.47 -9.64
N LYS A 104 -13.04 -18.75 -10.66
CA LYS A 104 -13.48 -19.43 -11.88
C LYS A 104 -13.36 -20.94 -11.71
N LYS A 105 -13.94 -21.69 -12.66
CA LYS A 105 -13.93 -23.16 -12.66
C LYS A 105 -12.54 -23.79 -12.43
N LEU A 106 -11.49 -23.22 -13.03
CA LEU A 106 -10.14 -23.80 -13.02
C LEU A 106 -9.06 -22.88 -12.44
N ALA A 107 -9.40 -21.62 -12.11
CA ALA A 107 -8.41 -20.63 -11.70
C ALA A 107 -9.04 -19.53 -10.84
N LEU A 108 -8.20 -18.89 -10.03
CA LEU A 108 -8.54 -17.63 -9.39
C LEU A 108 -8.18 -16.47 -10.32
N GLN A 109 -9.08 -15.50 -10.48
CA GLN A 109 -8.81 -14.28 -11.22
C GLN A 109 -8.73 -13.10 -10.27
N TYR A 110 -7.52 -12.55 -10.11
CA TYR A 110 -7.30 -11.28 -9.41
C TYR A 110 -7.52 -10.10 -10.36
N LYS A 111 -8.14 -9.04 -9.85
CA LYS A 111 -8.30 -7.76 -10.53
C LYS A 111 -8.14 -6.61 -9.53
N ALA A 112 -7.25 -5.67 -9.85
CA ALA A 112 -7.26 -4.35 -9.21
C ALA A 112 -8.36 -3.51 -9.88
N LEU A 113 -9.24 -2.92 -9.07
CA LEU A 113 -10.31 -2.03 -9.53
C LEU A 113 -9.85 -0.57 -9.45
N ASP A 114 -10.71 0.35 -9.85
CA ASP A 114 -10.40 1.78 -9.84
C ASP A 114 -10.06 2.26 -8.43
N ASN A 115 -9.02 3.09 -8.36
CA ASN A 115 -8.55 3.68 -7.12
C ASN A 115 -9.14 5.07 -6.98
N THR A 116 -9.54 5.42 -5.76
CA THR A 116 -10.10 6.74 -5.45
C THR A 116 -9.15 7.49 -4.54
N LEU A 117 -8.86 8.74 -4.91
CA LEU A 117 -8.19 9.69 -4.04
C LEU A 117 -9.20 10.76 -3.63
N GLN A 118 -9.41 10.91 -2.33
CA GLN A 118 -10.23 11.99 -1.79
C GLN A 118 -9.32 13.03 -1.16
N THR A 119 -9.51 14.27 -1.58
CA THR A 119 -8.81 15.46 -1.10
C THR A 119 -9.83 16.53 -0.70
N TYR A 120 -9.36 17.65 -0.19
CA TYR A 120 -10.20 18.83 0.02
C TYR A 120 -9.77 19.90 -0.97
N ASN A 121 -10.75 20.46 -1.68
CA ASN A 121 -10.53 21.63 -2.51
C ASN A 121 -10.22 22.82 -1.59
N ARG A 122 -9.09 23.47 -1.83
CA ARG A 122 -8.62 24.59 -0.98
C ARG A 122 -9.43 25.87 -1.20
N GLU A 123 -10.03 26.04 -2.37
CA GLU A 123 -10.80 27.22 -2.73
C GLU A 123 -12.24 27.12 -2.21
N THR A 124 -12.84 25.93 -2.28
CA THR A 124 -14.25 25.72 -1.89
C THR A 124 -14.40 25.13 -0.49
N GLY A 125 -13.34 24.54 0.08
CA GLY A 125 -13.39 23.81 1.35
C GLY A 125 -14.15 22.49 1.28
N VAL A 126 -14.62 22.08 0.09
CA VAL A 126 -15.43 20.88 -0.11
C VAL A 126 -14.52 19.66 -0.35
N LYS A 127 -14.98 18.49 0.11
CA LYS A 127 -14.35 17.21 -0.23
C LYS A 127 -14.50 16.92 -1.72
N GLU A 128 -13.39 16.70 -2.39
CA GLU A 128 -13.35 16.23 -3.77
C GLU A 128 -12.88 14.78 -3.80
N ALA A 129 -13.60 13.95 -4.56
CA ALA A 129 -13.21 12.58 -4.83
C ALA A 129 -12.84 12.45 -6.30
N LEU A 130 -11.57 12.20 -6.56
CA LEU A 130 -11.04 12.04 -7.90
C LEU A 130 -10.73 10.55 -8.12
N ALA A 131 -11.34 9.98 -9.16
CA ALA A 131 -11.01 8.65 -9.63
C ALA A 131 -9.77 8.74 -10.54
N TYR A 132 -8.75 7.97 -10.23
CA TYR A 132 -7.51 7.93 -11.03
C TYR A 132 -7.25 6.52 -11.51
N ARG A 133 -6.54 6.41 -12.64
CA ARG A 133 -5.94 5.13 -13.03
C ARG A 133 -4.89 4.71 -12.01
N CYS A 134 -4.70 3.41 -11.82
CA CYS A 134 -3.78 2.87 -10.81
C CYS A 134 -2.37 3.47 -10.90
N ALA A 135 -1.80 3.51 -12.11
CA ALA A 135 -0.46 4.02 -12.35
C ALA A 135 -0.28 5.51 -12.00
N ASP A 136 -1.35 6.31 -12.11
CA ASP A 136 -1.29 7.74 -11.81
C ASP A 136 -1.30 7.96 -10.29
N ILE A 137 -2.14 7.21 -9.55
CA ILE A 137 -2.18 7.25 -8.08
C ILE A 137 -0.87 6.75 -7.47
N ASP A 138 -0.28 5.68 -8.00
CA ASP A 138 0.96 5.08 -7.45
C ASP A 138 2.13 6.07 -7.45
N ARG A 139 2.16 6.98 -8.42
CA ARG A 139 3.15 8.07 -8.49
C ARG A 139 2.77 9.26 -7.63
N HIS A 140 1.48 9.54 -7.47
CA HIS A 140 1.00 10.75 -6.81
C HIS A 140 1.03 10.66 -5.28
N ILE A 141 0.71 9.49 -4.71
CA ILE A 141 0.67 9.31 -3.25
C ILE A 141 2.05 9.55 -2.60
N PRO A 142 3.17 8.98 -3.07
CA PRO A 142 4.48 9.27 -2.50
C PRO A 142 4.81 10.78 -2.51
N VAL A 143 4.46 11.47 -3.61
CA VAL A 143 4.65 12.93 -3.72
C VAL A 143 3.83 13.70 -2.68
N LEU A 144 2.56 13.33 -2.47
CA LEU A 144 1.71 13.94 -1.43
C LEU A 144 2.24 13.68 -0.02
N MET A 145 2.84 12.51 0.21
CA MET A 145 3.49 12.17 1.47
C MET A 145 4.83 12.88 1.67
N GLY A 146 5.42 13.42 0.60
CA GLY A 146 6.74 14.05 0.62
C GLY A 146 7.90 13.07 0.74
N VAL A 147 7.69 11.81 0.32
CA VAL A 147 8.67 10.72 0.43
C VAL A 147 8.77 9.99 -0.91
N SER A 148 9.97 9.57 -1.32
CA SER A 148 10.08 8.79 -2.57
C SER A 148 9.44 7.41 -2.43
N GLN A 149 8.95 6.87 -3.55
CA GLN A 149 8.40 5.51 -3.57
C GLN A 149 9.42 4.48 -3.06
N ALA A 150 10.69 4.60 -3.46
CA ALA A 150 11.75 3.71 -3.01
C ALA A 150 11.94 3.75 -1.49
N VAL A 151 11.84 4.91 -0.85
CA VAL A 151 11.93 5.01 0.62
C VAL A 151 10.71 4.38 1.29
N LEU A 152 9.51 4.56 0.74
CA LEU A 152 8.30 3.89 1.25
C LEU A 152 8.43 2.37 1.18
N GLU A 153 8.99 1.81 0.11
CA GLU A 153 9.07 0.36 -0.10
C GLU A 153 10.29 -0.31 0.55
N ASN A 154 11.43 0.37 0.58
CA ASN A 154 12.73 -0.19 0.98
C ASN A 154 13.21 0.28 2.35
N VAL A 155 12.51 1.25 2.98
CA VAL A 155 12.88 1.77 4.31
C VAL A 155 11.68 1.79 5.28
N ILE A 156 10.54 2.38 4.89
CA ILE A 156 9.43 2.63 5.83
C ILE A 156 8.50 1.41 5.96
N PHE A 157 8.04 0.84 4.85
CA PHE A 157 7.11 -0.30 4.83
C PHE A 157 7.75 -1.53 4.20
N VAL A 158 8.99 -1.82 4.58
CA VAL A 158 9.72 -3.01 4.11
C VAL A 158 8.95 -4.26 4.53
N HIS A 159 8.84 -5.21 3.61
CA HIS A 159 8.21 -6.49 3.91
C HIS A 159 9.10 -7.28 4.88
N GLN A 160 8.49 -8.02 5.81
CA GLN A 160 9.23 -8.77 6.82
C GLN A 160 10.25 -9.76 6.22
N GLU A 161 9.92 -10.42 5.11
CA GLU A 161 10.84 -11.33 4.41
C GLU A 161 12.01 -10.59 3.72
N GLU A 162 11.89 -9.29 3.50
CA GLU A 162 12.87 -8.44 2.82
C GLU A 162 13.62 -7.52 3.79
N SER A 163 13.35 -7.58 5.10
CA SER A 163 13.89 -6.62 6.09
C SER A 163 15.41 -6.65 6.21
N ASN A 164 16.02 -7.79 5.88
CA ASN A 164 17.46 -8.00 5.97
C ASN A 164 18.19 -7.64 4.66
N TRP A 165 17.53 -6.94 3.73
CA TRP A 165 18.17 -6.49 2.48
C TRP A 165 19.49 -5.71 2.68
N PRO A 166 19.74 -4.96 3.78
CA PRO A 166 21.04 -4.34 3.99
C PRO A 166 22.21 -5.32 4.17
N LEU A 167 21.90 -6.58 4.48
CA LEU A 167 22.85 -7.69 4.65
C LEU A 167 22.86 -8.65 3.45
N ALA A 168 22.12 -8.32 2.38
CA ALA A 168 22.10 -9.11 1.17
C ALA A 168 23.42 -9.00 0.40
N ASP A 169 23.52 -9.76 -0.69
CA ASP A 169 24.67 -9.70 -1.59
C ASP A 169 24.87 -8.30 -2.19
N THR A 170 26.09 -8.03 -2.65
CA THR A 170 26.51 -6.73 -3.19
C THR A 170 25.60 -6.22 -4.31
N GLN A 171 25.06 -7.11 -5.16
CA GLN A 171 24.20 -6.72 -6.27
C GLN A 171 22.85 -6.22 -5.76
N THR A 172 22.22 -6.98 -4.85
CA THR A 172 20.95 -6.59 -4.21
C THR A 172 21.08 -5.29 -3.44
N LEU A 173 22.15 -5.16 -2.64
CA LEU A 173 22.45 -3.97 -1.85
C LEU A 173 22.60 -2.73 -2.73
N LYS A 174 23.43 -2.83 -3.78
CA LYS A 174 23.67 -1.73 -4.73
C LYS A 174 22.37 -1.29 -5.40
N LYS A 175 21.56 -2.25 -5.86
CA LYS A 175 20.28 -1.96 -6.51
C LYS A 175 19.35 -1.15 -5.59
N LYS A 176 19.18 -1.57 -4.34
CA LYS A 176 18.33 -0.87 -3.37
C LYS A 176 18.84 0.54 -3.06
N PHE A 177 20.15 0.72 -2.94
CA PHE A 177 20.73 2.06 -2.77
C PHE A 177 20.52 2.95 -4.00
N ASP A 178 20.74 2.42 -5.21
CA ASP A 178 20.53 3.18 -6.44
C ASP A 178 19.06 3.64 -6.57
N GLU A 179 18.10 2.78 -6.21
CA GLU A 179 16.67 3.09 -6.15
C GLU A 179 16.37 4.20 -5.13
N ILE A 180 16.90 4.08 -3.90
CA ILE A 180 16.66 5.04 -2.81
C ILE A 180 17.22 6.42 -3.18
N PHE A 181 18.45 6.47 -3.70
CA PHE A 181 19.12 7.71 -4.08
C PHE A 181 18.75 8.22 -5.47
N SER A 182 17.92 7.48 -6.22
CA SER A 182 17.49 7.83 -7.58
C SER A 182 18.68 8.17 -8.50
N VAL A 183 19.78 7.42 -8.38
CA VAL A 183 21.07 7.72 -9.04
C VAL A 183 20.93 7.83 -10.56
N GLU A 184 20.04 7.03 -11.15
CA GLU A 184 19.76 7.01 -12.60
C GLU A 184 19.32 8.37 -13.19
N LYS A 185 18.71 9.24 -12.38
CA LYS A 185 18.30 10.58 -12.81
C LYS A 185 19.50 11.50 -13.04
N TYR A 186 20.61 11.25 -12.36
CA TYR A 186 21.83 12.04 -12.46
C TYR A 186 22.81 11.47 -13.48
N THR A 187 22.84 10.15 -13.68
CA THR A 187 23.73 9.51 -14.67
C THR A 187 23.39 9.85 -16.13
N LYS A 188 22.13 10.23 -16.41
CA LYS A 188 21.71 10.71 -17.74
C LYS A 188 22.02 12.19 -17.99
N VAL A 189 22.45 12.93 -16.97
CA VAL A 189 22.82 14.35 -17.05
C VAL A 189 24.34 14.53 -17.02
N SER A 190 25.10 13.48 -17.31
CA SER A 190 26.52 13.59 -17.64
C SER A 190 26.64 14.25 -19.01
N ILE A 191 26.78 15.57 -19.00
CA ILE A 191 27.10 16.43 -20.15
C ILE A 191 28.47 15.95 -20.71
N PRO A 192 28.65 15.85 -22.05
CA PRO A 192 29.91 15.47 -22.67
C PRO A 192 31.08 16.40 -22.30
#